data_AF-A0A662J2M9-F1
#
_entry.id   AF-A0A662J2M9-F1
#
_cell.length_a   1.000
_cell.length_b   1.000
_cell.length_c   1.000
_cell.angle_alpha   90.00
_cell.angle_beta   90.00
_cell.angle_gamma   90.00
#
_symmetry.space_group_name_H-M   'P 1'
#
loop_
_entity.id
_entity.type
_entity.pdbx_description
1 polymer ?
#
loop_
_entity_poly.entity_id
_entity_poly.type
_entity_poly.pdbx_seq_one_letter_code
_entity_poly.pdbx_strand_id
1 'polypeptide(L)'
;MTLVVKKVDERKLREFKAEAIRRGLTLSQALEEAIELWLRASYMLSEEDANNMAYIEAKRLLRGHEGEYAVFAHGRLLGFYRTLSEVSEALKSLDVRPRHAIVVKVGVDSPPPGELEWLGGSIELETA
;
A
#
# COMPACT_ATOMS: atom_id res chain seq x y z
N MET A 1 -3.62 4.79 -22.54
CA MET A 1 -3.34 5.91 -21.61
C MET A 1 -2.07 6.61 -22.09
N THR A 2 -2.00 7.94 -22.01
CA THR A 2 -0.81 8.69 -22.44
C THR A 2 0.09 8.95 -21.24
N LEU A 3 1.37 8.55 -21.34
CA LEU A 3 2.40 8.79 -20.33
C LEU A 3 3.48 9.71 -20.91
N VAL A 4 3.80 10.79 -20.19
CA VAL A 4 4.89 11.70 -20.55
C VAL A 4 5.88 11.75 -19.39
N VAL A 5 7.11 11.32 -19.65
CA VAL A 5 8.19 11.34 -18.66
C VAL A 5 9.19 12.41 -19.04
N LYS A 6 9.43 13.37 -18.13
CA LYS A 6 10.40 14.45 -18.31
C LYS A 6 11.71 14.11 -17.60
N LYS A 7 12.81 14.74 -18.03
CA LYS A 7 14.15 14.61 -17.42
C LYS A 7 14.72 13.18 -17.44
N VAL A 8 14.39 12.39 -18.46
CA VAL A 8 15.02 11.08 -18.68
C VAL A 8 16.41 11.30 -19.27
N ASP A 9 17.40 10.57 -18.77
CA ASP A 9 18.73 10.53 -19.37
C ASP A 9 18.65 10.01 -20.82
N GLU A 10 19.07 10.85 -21.78
CA GLU A 10 18.94 10.53 -23.21
C GLU A 10 19.74 9.29 -23.61
N ARG A 11 20.91 9.07 -23.00
CA ARG A 11 21.76 7.92 -23.31
C ARG A 11 21.07 6.64 -22.88
N LYS A 12 20.54 6.59 -21.66
CA LYS A 12 19.76 5.45 -21.16
C LYS A 12 18.51 5.18 -22.01
N LEU A 13 17.80 6.23 -22.41
CA LEU A 13 16.62 6.06 -23.26
C LEU A 13 16.97 5.47 -24.65
N ARG A 14 18.10 5.89 -25.24
CA ARG A 14 18.59 5.33 -26.51
C ARG A 14 18.97 3.86 -26.37
N GLU A 15 19.72 3.52 -25.33
CA GLU A 15 20.12 2.13 -25.04
C GLU A 15 18.89 1.24 -24.83
N PHE A 16 17.91 1.71 -24.05
CA PHE A 16 16.64 1.00 -23.81
C PHE A 16 15.84 0.79 -25.10
N LYS A 17 15.72 1.81 -25.96
CA LYS A 17 15.07 1.68 -27.27
C LYS A 17 15.78 0.67 -28.17
N ALA A 18 17.11 0.71 -28.23
CA ALA A 18 17.88 -0.22 -29.04
C ALA A 18 17.67 -1.67 -28.58
N GLU A 19 17.63 -1.90 -27.27
CA GLU A 19 17.37 -3.21 -26.69
C GLU A 19 15.93 -3.68 -26.95
N ALA A 20 14.93 -2.81 -26.85
CA ALA A 20 13.56 -3.12 -27.21
C ALA A 20 13.45 -3.60 -28.67
N ILE A 21 14.09 -2.88 -29.60
CA ILE A 21 14.12 -3.25 -31.03
C ILE A 21 14.80 -4.61 -31.24
N ARG A 22 15.94 -4.87 -30.58
CA ARG A 22 16.63 -6.17 -30.66
C ARG A 22 15.76 -7.33 -30.20
N ARG A 23 14.87 -7.09 -29.24
CA ARG A 23 13.90 -8.07 -28.72
C ARG A 23 12.62 -8.15 -29.54
N GLY A 24 12.49 -7.37 -30.62
CA GLY A 24 11.29 -7.32 -31.44
C GLY A 24 10.10 -6.64 -30.75
N LEU A 25 10.35 -5.84 -29.71
CA LEU A 25 9.33 -5.15 -28.93
C LEU A 25 9.19 -3.69 -29.36
N THR A 26 7.97 -3.18 -29.31
CA THR A 26 7.75 -1.73 -29.32
C THR A 26 8.25 -1.10 -28.02
N LEU A 27 8.57 0.20 -28.05
CA LEU A 27 9.00 0.93 -26.84
C LEU A 27 7.95 0.83 -25.72
N SER A 28 6.66 0.87 -26.05
CA SER A 28 5.58 0.74 -25.08
C SER A 28 5.55 -0.64 -24.44
N GLN A 29 5.74 -1.72 -25.21
CA GLN A 29 5.79 -3.08 -24.67
C GLN A 29 7.00 -3.29 -23.77
N ALA A 30 8.18 -2.84 -24.20
CA ALA A 30 9.38 -2.92 -23.37
C ALA A 30 9.23 -2.11 -22.07
N LEU A 31 8.56 -0.96 -22.12
CA LEU A 31 8.26 -0.15 -20.94
C LEU A 31 7.29 -0.87 -20.00
N GLU A 32 6.25 -1.51 -20.53
CA GLU A 32 5.31 -2.31 -19.74
C GLU A 32 6.02 -3.48 -19.06
N GLU A 33 6.85 -4.23 -19.79
CA GLU A 33 7.66 -5.31 -19.22
C GLU A 33 8.62 -4.81 -18.14
N ALA A 34 9.23 -3.64 -18.34
CA ALA A 34 10.10 -3.03 -17.34
C ALA A 34 9.33 -2.62 -16.08
N ILE A 35 8.10 -2.11 -16.22
CA ILE A 35 7.20 -1.79 -15.11
C ILE A 35 6.82 -3.08 -14.37
N GLU A 36 6.41 -4.13 -15.10
CA GLU A 36 6.10 -5.43 -14.50
C GLU A 36 7.30 -6.01 -13.75
N LEU A 37 8.49 -5.98 -14.35
CA LEU A 37 9.72 -6.43 -13.72
C LEU A 37 10.05 -5.60 -12.48
N TRP A 38 9.88 -4.29 -12.54
CA TRP A 38 10.09 -3.41 -11.38
C TRP A 38 9.13 -3.77 -10.24
N LEU A 39 7.84 -3.93 -10.55
CA LEU A 39 6.82 -4.34 -9.59
C LEU A 39 7.10 -5.73 -9.02
N ARG A 40 7.56 -6.69 -9.84
CA ARG A 40 7.97 -8.04 -9.40
C ARG A 40 9.26 -8.04 -8.59
N ALA A 41 10.22 -7.17 -8.92
CA ALA A 41 11.51 -7.08 -8.23
C ALA A 41 11.39 -6.46 -6.83
N SER A 42 10.38 -5.61 -6.59
CA SER A 42 10.04 -5.11 -5.26
C SER A 42 9.52 -6.19 -4.28
N TYR A 43 9.39 -7.46 -4.69
CA TYR A 43 8.97 -8.56 -3.81
C TYR A 43 10.09 -9.27 -3.04
N MET A 44 11.19 -8.59 -2.69
CA MET A 44 11.70 -8.77 -1.33
C MET A 44 10.86 -7.86 -0.44
N LEU A 45 9.58 -8.20 -0.26
CA LEU A 45 8.67 -7.44 0.59
C LEU A 45 9.33 -7.37 1.98
N SER A 46 9.56 -6.15 2.47
CA SER A 46 9.82 -6.00 3.89
C SER A 46 8.58 -6.51 4.66
N GLU A 47 8.75 -6.92 5.92
CA GLU A 47 7.58 -7.24 6.76
C GLU A 47 6.58 -6.07 6.80
N GLU A 48 7.04 -4.83 6.64
CA GLU A 48 6.20 -3.64 6.51
C GLU A 48 5.36 -3.64 5.23
N ASP A 49 5.97 -3.87 4.07
CA ASP A 49 5.25 -3.92 2.80
C ASP A 49 4.22 -5.06 2.79
N ALA A 50 4.60 -6.22 3.31
CA ALA A 50 3.71 -7.38 3.43
C ALA A 50 2.51 -7.08 4.33
N ASN A 51 2.73 -6.46 5.50
CA ASN A 51 1.64 -6.09 6.41
C ASN A 51 0.74 -5.01 5.83
N ASN A 52 1.30 -4.03 5.11
CA ASN A 52 0.54 -2.97 4.44
C ASN A 52 -0.36 -3.54 3.35
N MET A 53 0.15 -4.48 2.54
CA MET A 53 -0.67 -5.19 1.55
C MET A 53 -1.83 -5.94 2.21
N ALA A 54 -1.56 -6.69 3.29
CA ALA A 54 -2.59 -7.41 4.02
C ALA A 54 -3.68 -6.50 4.58
N TYR A 55 -3.29 -5.30 5.05
CA TYR A 55 -4.24 -4.28 5.50
C TYR A 55 -5.12 -3.76 4.36
N ILE A 56 -4.53 -3.44 3.21
CA ILE A 56 -5.27 -2.94 2.03
C ILE A 56 -6.29 -3.97 1.55
N GLU A 57 -5.90 -5.24 1.48
CA GLU A 57 -6.77 -6.35 1.09
C GLU A 57 -7.90 -6.57 2.10
N ALA A 58 -7.60 -6.50 3.40
CA ALA A 58 -8.58 -6.71 4.46
C ALA A 58 -9.48 -5.49 4.75
N LYS A 59 -9.26 -4.35 4.10
CA LYS A 59 -9.98 -3.08 4.39
C LYS A 59 -11.50 -3.22 4.37
N ARG A 60 -12.06 -4.10 3.54
CA ARG A 60 -13.51 -4.37 3.50
C ARG A 60 -13.99 -5.16 4.71
N LEU A 61 -13.18 -6.09 5.22
CA LEU A 61 -13.50 -6.90 6.40
C LEU A 61 -13.51 -6.04 7.68
N LEU A 62 -12.73 -4.96 7.72
CA LEU A 62 -12.70 -4.05 8.86
C LEU A 62 -14.06 -3.38 9.14
N ARG A 63 -14.91 -3.16 8.14
CA ARG A 63 -16.19 -2.42 8.30
C ARG A 63 -17.19 -3.05 9.29
N GLY A 64 -16.99 -4.29 9.72
CA GLY A 64 -17.85 -4.97 10.71
C GLY A 64 -17.29 -5.05 12.13
N HIS A 65 -16.11 -4.49 12.38
CA HIS A 65 -15.36 -4.66 13.63
C HIS A 65 -15.06 -3.32 14.33
N GLU A 66 -16.03 -2.40 14.32
CA GLU A 66 -15.87 -1.07 14.90
C GLU A 66 -15.50 -1.12 16.39
N GLY A 67 -14.56 -0.28 16.80
CA GLY A 67 -14.04 -0.22 18.16
C GLY A 67 -12.98 -1.27 18.49
N GLU A 68 -12.85 -2.33 17.70
CA GLU A 68 -11.84 -3.38 17.86
C GLU A 68 -10.51 -3.00 17.19
N TYR A 69 -9.44 -3.66 17.63
CA TYR A 69 -8.09 -3.56 17.10
C TYR A 69 -7.85 -4.70 16.11
N ALA A 70 -7.69 -4.37 14.83
CA ALA A 70 -7.22 -5.29 13.82
C ALA A 70 -5.69 -5.33 13.83
N VAL A 71 -5.10 -6.53 13.87
CA VAL A 71 -3.65 -6.72 13.94
C VAL A 71 -3.15 -7.47 12.72
N PHE A 72 -2.15 -6.92 12.05
CA PHE A 72 -1.51 -7.49 10.89
C PHE A 72 -0.03 -7.75 11.16
N ALA A 73 0.42 -8.97 10.91
CA ALA A 73 1.83 -9.35 11.01
C ALA A 73 2.12 -10.48 10.02
N HIS A 74 3.38 -10.64 9.61
CA HIS A 74 3.80 -11.66 8.64
C HIS A 74 2.98 -11.64 7.34
N GLY A 75 2.55 -10.45 6.91
CA GLY A 75 1.76 -10.29 5.69
C GLY A 75 0.32 -10.82 5.75
N ARG A 76 -0.26 -10.98 6.94
CA ARG A 76 -1.65 -11.44 7.11
C ARG A 76 -2.35 -10.78 8.28
N LEU A 77 -3.68 -10.81 8.26
CA LEU A 77 -4.52 -10.48 9.42
C LEU A 77 -4.39 -11.61 10.47
N LEU A 78 -3.96 -11.27 11.68
CA LEU A 78 -3.92 -12.20 12.81
C LEU A 78 -5.30 -12.33 13.46
N GLY A 79 -6.05 -11.22 13.54
CA GLY A 79 -7.38 -11.20 14.13
C GLY A 79 -7.82 -9.81 14.58
N PHE A 80 -8.97 -9.79 15.26
CA PHE A 80 -9.56 -8.63 15.89
C PHE A 80 -9.53 -8.81 17.41
N TYR A 81 -9.18 -7.75 18.13
CA TYR A 81 -8.99 -7.77 19.58
C TYR A 81 -9.67 -6.56 20.21
N ARG A 82 -10.13 -6.65 21.46
CA ARG A 82 -10.82 -5.54 22.11
C ARG A 82 -9.88 -4.63 22.88
N THR A 83 -8.74 -5.16 23.31
CA THR A 83 -7.78 -4.45 24.15
C THR A 83 -6.36 -4.53 23.58
N LEU A 84 -5.53 -3.51 23.85
CA LEU A 84 -4.11 -3.55 23.49
C LEU A 84 -3.34 -4.66 24.23
N SER A 85 -3.82 -5.10 25.39
CA SER A 85 -3.26 -6.24 26.13
C SER A 85 -3.40 -7.53 25.34
N GLU A 86 -4.60 -7.80 24.79
CA GLU A 86 -4.85 -8.96 23.91
C GLU A 86 -3.98 -8.90 22.64
N VAL A 87 -3.82 -7.72 22.05
CA VAL A 87 -2.90 -7.52 20.92
C VAL A 87 -1.47 -7.89 21.30
N SER A 88 -1.00 -7.47 22.47
CA SER A 88 0.35 -7.79 22.97
C SER A 88 0.54 -9.28 23.18
N GLU A 89 -0.44 -9.97 23.76
CA GLU A 89 -0.40 -11.42 23.95
C GLU A 89 -0.41 -12.16 22.61
N ALA A 90 -1.25 -11.75 21.67
CA ALA A 90 -1.32 -12.33 20.33
C ALA A 90 0.00 -12.20 19.55
N LEU A 91 0.71 -11.08 19.68
CA LEU A 91 2.01 -10.90 19.03
C LEU A 91 3.13 -11.70 19.72
N LYS A 92 3.02 -11.96 21.02
CA LYS A 92 4.00 -12.75 21.80
C LYS A 92 3.82 -14.26 21.62
N SER A 93 2.61 -14.72 21.34
CA SER A 93 2.29 -16.14 21.19
C SER A 93 2.65 -16.71 19.81
N LEU A 94 3.10 -15.88 18.86
CA LEU A 94 3.57 -16.33 17.55
C LEU A 94 4.91 -17.06 17.67
N ASP A 95 5.05 -18.19 16.96
CA ASP A 95 6.29 -18.98 16.90
C ASP A 95 7.50 -18.15 16.44
N VAL A 96 7.26 -17.26 15.47
CA VAL A 96 8.25 -16.29 15.00
C VAL A 96 7.76 -14.90 15.37
N ARG A 97 8.53 -14.21 16.22
CA ARG A 97 8.20 -12.86 16.65
C ARG A 97 8.38 -11.88 15.47
N PRO A 98 7.32 -11.13 15.08
CA PRO A 98 7.42 -10.18 13.99
C PRO A 98 8.34 -9.01 14.39
N ARG A 99 9.14 -8.52 13.45
CA ARG A 99 9.93 -7.29 13.61
C ARG A 99 9.06 -6.06 13.36
N HIS A 100 8.02 -6.20 12.54
CA HIS A 100 7.03 -5.18 12.26
C HIS A 100 5.60 -5.74 12.29
N ALA A 101 4.67 -4.98 12.89
CA ALA A 101 3.25 -5.31 12.95
C ALA A 101 2.43 -4.01 12.83
N ILE A 102 1.30 -4.09 12.13
CA ILE A 102 0.35 -2.98 12.01
C ILE A 102 -0.83 -3.25 12.95
N VAL A 103 -1.17 -2.25 13.76
CA VAL A 103 -2.32 -2.31 14.67
C VAL A 103 -3.23 -1.13 14.36
N VAL A 104 -4.46 -1.41 13.94
CA VAL A 104 -5.44 -0.38 13.56
C VAL A 104 -6.66 -0.50 14.46
N LYS A 105 -7.06 0.61 15.09
CA LYS A 105 -8.35 0.68 15.78
C LYS A 105 -9.43 1.05 14.78
N VAL A 106 -10.33 0.11 14.53
CA VAL A 106 -11.33 0.20 13.47
C VAL A 106 -12.46 1.16 13.87
N GLY A 107 -12.90 2.01 12.94
CA GLY A 107 -14.10 2.86 13.13
C GLY A 107 -13.90 4.10 14.00
N VAL A 108 -12.66 4.48 14.32
CA VAL A 108 -12.39 5.67 15.17
C VAL A 108 -12.15 6.95 14.36
N ASP A 109 -12.10 6.86 13.02
CA ASP A 109 -12.13 8.02 12.13
C ASP A 109 -13.58 8.35 11.74
N SER A 110 -14.43 8.64 12.72
CA SER A 110 -15.55 9.54 12.44
C SER A 110 -14.94 10.94 12.36
N PRO A 111 -15.01 11.67 11.23
CA PRO A 111 -14.67 13.09 11.27
C PRO A 111 -15.50 13.72 12.39
N PRO A 112 -14.91 14.55 13.27
CA PRO A 112 -15.68 15.23 14.30
C PRO A 112 -16.89 15.91 13.63
N PRO A 113 -18.09 15.88 14.24
CA PRO A 113 -19.20 16.69 13.76
C PRO A 113 -18.80 18.16 13.98
N GLY A 114 -18.27 18.77 12.92
CA GLY A 114 -17.66 20.09 12.94
C GLY A 114 -16.81 20.27 11.69
N GLU A 115 -16.75 21.49 11.16
CA GLU A 115 -16.00 21.81 9.95
C GLU A 115 -14.55 21.31 10.07
N LEU A 116 -14.15 20.45 9.13
CA LEU A 116 -12.75 20.12 8.93
C LEU A 116 -12.09 21.39 8.37
N GLU A 117 -11.51 22.20 9.24
CA GLU A 117 -10.65 23.32 8.84
C GLU A 117 -9.42 22.74 8.15
N TRP A 118 -9.44 22.75 6.82
CA TRP A 118 -8.26 22.50 6.01
C TRP A 118 -7.28 23.65 6.23
N LEU A 119 -6.09 23.36 6.78
CA LEU A 119 -4.93 24.24 6.60
C LEU A 119 -4.50 24.19 5.13
N GLY A 120 -5.17 24.99 4.31
CA GLY A 120 -4.72 25.42 2.98
C GLY A 120 -5.24 24.60 1.80
N GLY A 121 -6.35 25.03 1.21
CA GLY A 121 -6.71 24.73 -0.18
C GLY A 121 -8.20 24.51 -0.41
N SER A 122 -8.84 25.42 -1.14
CA SER A 122 -10.26 25.39 -1.54
C SER A 122 -10.64 24.07 -2.23
N ILE A 123 -11.55 23.33 -1.60
CA ILE A 123 -12.47 22.40 -2.26
C ILE A 123 -13.86 22.99 -2.06
N GLU A 124 -14.42 23.57 -3.11
CA GLU A 124 -15.84 23.92 -3.13
C GLU A 124 -16.65 22.64 -3.29
N LEU A 125 -17.64 22.44 -2.41
CA LEU A 125 -18.65 21.42 -2.55
C LEU A 125 -19.74 21.95 -3.50
N GLU A 126 -19.93 21.31 -4.65
CA GLU A 126 -21.15 21.48 -5.42
C GLU A 126 -22.33 20.94 -4.59
N THR A 127 -23.23 21.84 -4.20
CA THR A 127 -24.49 21.50 -3.55
C THR A 127 -25.49 20.95 -4.56
N ALA A 128 -26.18 19.88 -4.17
CA ALA A 128 -27.28 19.24 -4.89
C ALA A 128 -28.49 20.14 -5.11
#